data_AF-A0AAN8KP11-F1
#
_entry.id   AF-A0AAN8KP11-F1
#
_cell.length_a   1.000
_cell.length_b   1.000
_cell.length_c   1.000
_cell.angle_alpha   90.00
_cell.angle_beta   90.00
_cell.angle_gamma   90.00
#
_symmetry.space_group_name_H-M   'P 1'
#
loop_
_entity.id
_entity.type
_entity.pdbx_description
1 polymer ?
#
loop_
_entity_poly.entity_id
_entity_poly.type
_entity_poly.pdbx_seq_one_letter_code
_entity_poly.pdbx_strand_id
1 'polypeptide(L)'
;MGRYVAQKLKGERRLPQILGLTASPGTGGAKSIKGAVGHVLQICANLDSVIVSSKVYAPELKKKVPRPRKRFDIVDRRPQDPFGDHLKFMMQFIHDFMALGPDFSIREFGTQEYEADVVILEKKGVTDRNRLLAQCALHLRQYNDALLINDTVRMVDAFRVLEAYYSTKSSTAMDGTDFFLLGLYQENEVELRKLAGDDRFENPKMGKLQSTLLEQFDQGEHSRGILFSKTRKSTHCLYDW
;
A
#
# COMPACT_ATOMS: atom_id res chain seq x y z
N MET A 1 19.97 -21.33 9.05
CA MET A 1 20.02 -22.75 8.60
C MET A 1 21.15 -23.08 7.63
N GLY A 2 21.57 -22.18 6.72
CA GLY A 2 22.67 -22.49 5.78
C GLY A 2 23.95 -23.03 6.45
N ARG A 3 24.35 -22.45 7.60
CA ARG A 3 25.45 -22.97 8.43
C ARG A 3 25.21 -24.39 8.94
N TYR A 4 24.03 -24.65 9.50
CA TYR A 4 23.63 -25.97 10.01
C TYR A 4 23.74 -27.04 8.91
N VAL A 5 23.16 -26.77 7.74
CA VAL A 5 23.18 -27.71 6.61
C VAL A 5 24.61 -27.94 6.13
N ALA A 6 25.43 -26.89 6.01
CA ALA A 6 26.83 -27.03 5.61
C ALA A 6 27.63 -27.87 6.61
N GLN A 7 27.41 -27.68 7.90
CA GLN A 7 28.03 -28.48 8.97
C GLN A 7 27.59 -29.94 8.90
N LYS A 8 26.28 -30.19 8.73
CA LYS A 8 25.72 -31.53 8.57
C LYS A 8 26.33 -32.26 7.37
N LEU A 9 26.43 -31.58 6.23
CA LEU A 9 27.02 -32.12 5.00
C LEU A 9 28.53 -32.39 5.13
N LYS A 10 29.24 -31.61 5.97
CA LYS A 10 30.65 -31.87 6.32
C LYS A 10 30.83 -33.01 7.33
N GLY A 11 29.74 -33.62 7.80
CA GLY A 11 29.78 -34.72 8.75
C GLY A 11 30.02 -34.28 10.21
N GLU A 12 29.81 -33.00 10.54
CA GLU A 12 29.84 -32.56 11.95
C GLU A 12 28.83 -33.34 12.77
N ARG A 13 29.30 -33.86 13.91
CA ARG A 13 28.47 -34.60 14.88
C ARG A 13 27.96 -33.64 15.94
N ARG A 14 26.87 -34.01 16.62
CA ARG A 14 26.23 -33.24 17.72
C ARG A 14 25.61 -31.91 17.27
N LEU A 15 24.97 -31.90 16.09
CA LEU A 15 24.10 -30.79 15.70
C LEU A 15 22.81 -30.80 16.55
N PRO A 16 22.23 -29.62 16.84
CA PRO A 16 21.00 -29.53 17.60
C PRO A 16 19.82 -30.16 16.84
N GLN A 17 18.82 -30.64 17.59
CA GLN A 17 17.53 -31.01 17.03
C GLN A 17 16.79 -29.74 16.56
N ILE A 18 16.15 -29.81 15.40
CA ILE A 18 15.34 -28.73 14.85
C ILE A 18 13.86 -29.01 15.07
N LEU A 19 13.17 -28.06 15.71
CA LEU A 19 11.71 -28.06 15.87
C LEU A 19 11.13 -26.79 15.26
N GLY A 20 10.41 -26.92 14.15
CA GLY A 20 9.70 -25.81 13.51
C GLY A 20 8.21 -25.83 13.85
N LEU A 21 7.64 -24.67 14.18
CA LEU A 21 6.21 -24.50 14.42
C LEU A 21 5.62 -23.63 13.31
N THR A 22 4.58 -24.13 12.63
CA THR A 22 3.87 -23.37 11.60
C THR A 22 2.40 -23.78 11.52
N ALA A 23 1.52 -22.82 11.22
CA ALA A 23 0.14 -23.10 10.84
C ALA A 23 -0.01 -23.41 9.34
N SER A 24 0.95 -22.98 8.51
CA SER A 24 0.94 -23.20 7.06
C SER A 24 2.36 -23.12 6.47
N PRO A 25 2.82 -24.13 5.72
CA PRO A 25 4.10 -24.06 5.00
C PRO A 25 4.06 -23.14 3.76
N GLY A 26 2.87 -22.73 3.33
CA GLY A 26 2.68 -21.96 2.10
C GLY A 26 2.96 -22.79 0.83
N THR A 27 2.93 -22.12 -0.33
CA THR A 27 3.17 -22.74 -1.65
C THR A 27 4.34 -22.11 -2.42
N GLY A 28 5.03 -21.11 -1.85
CA GLY A 28 6.15 -20.43 -2.52
C GLY A 28 5.75 -19.69 -3.80
N GLY A 29 4.48 -19.30 -3.93
CA GLY A 29 3.95 -18.70 -5.16
C GLY A 29 3.65 -19.72 -6.27
N ALA A 30 3.79 -21.03 -6.02
CA ALA A 30 3.46 -22.05 -6.99
C ALA A 30 1.97 -22.03 -7.34
N LYS A 31 1.70 -22.05 -8.65
CA LYS A 31 0.34 -22.13 -9.22
C LYS A 31 -0.12 -23.56 -9.50
N SER A 32 0.74 -24.55 -9.29
CA SER A 32 0.46 -25.97 -9.52
C SER A 32 0.75 -26.80 -8.26
N ILE A 33 0.05 -27.94 -8.14
CA ILE A 33 0.24 -28.87 -7.03
C ILE A 33 1.69 -29.37 -6.98
N LYS A 34 2.26 -29.74 -8.13
CA LYS A 34 3.66 -30.21 -8.22
C LYS A 34 4.64 -29.15 -7.72
N GLY A 35 4.43 -27.88 -8.08
CA GLY A 35 5.26 -26.78 -7.58
C GLY A 35 5.11 -26.58 -6.07
N ALA A 36 3.88 -26.67 -5.53
CA ALA A 36 3.64 -26.56 -4.10
C ALA A 36 4.29 -27.71 -3.30
N VAL A 37 4.25 -28.94 -3.83
CA VAL A 37 4.98 -30.08 -3.25
C VAL A 37 6.48 -29.82 -3.24
N GLY A 38 7.04 -29.33 -4.35
CA GLY A 38 8.46 -28.94 -4.43
C GLY A 38 8.84 -27.89 -3.37
N HIS A 39 7.99 -26.87 -3.18
CA HIS A 39 8.19 -25.84 -2.15
C HIS A 39 8.18 -26.42 -0.72
N VAL A 40 7.22 -27.30 -0.42
CA VAL A 40 7.16 -27.96 0.90
C VAL A 40 8.40 -28.82 1.15
N LEU A 41 8.84 -29.60 0.15
CA LEU A 41 10.07 -30.39 0.24
C LEU A 41 11.30 -29.51 0.44
N GLN A 42 11.36 -28.35 -0.21
CA GLN A 42 12.43 -27.37 -0.01
C GLN A 42 12.46 -26.86 1.44
N ILE A 43 11.30 -26.58 2.05
CA ILE A 43 11.23 -26.19 3.47
C ILE A 43 11.77 -27.31 4.36
N CYS A 44 11.33 -28.54 4.14
CA CYS A 44 11.81 -29.72 4.87
C CYS A 44 13.34 -29.87 4.76
N ALA A 45 13.89 -29.75 3.55
CA ALA A 45 15.33 -29.82 3.33
C ALA A 45 16.10 -28.67 4.00
N ASN A 46 15.56 -27.45 3.96
CA ASN A 46 16.18 -26.27 4.59
C ASN A 46 16.25 -26.38 6.12
N LEU A 47 15.25 -27.02 6.74
CA LEU A 47 15.16 -27.19 8.18
C LEU A 47 15.69 -28.54 8.68
N ASP A 48 16.11 -29.42 7.76
CA ASP A 48 16.47 -30.80 8.08
C ASP A 48 15.36 -31.50 8.89
N SER A 49 14.13 -31.37 8.42
CA SER A 49 12.94 -31.73 9.17
C SER A 49 11.85 -32.31 8.26
N VAL A 50 10.77 -32.78 8.88
CA VAL A 50 9.54 -33.22 8.22
C VAL A 50 8.35 -32.47 8.79
N ILE A 51 7.38 -32.14 7.95
CA ILE A 51 6.14 -31.50 8.41
C ILE A 51 5.17 -32.60 8.85
N VAL A 52 4.69 -32.49 10.08
CA VAL A 52 3.74 -33.42 10.68
C VAL A 52 2.54 -32.68 11.23
N SER A 53 1.37 -33.31 11.15
CA SER A 53 0.11 -32.81 11.71
C SER A 53 -0.62 -33.95 12.41
N SER A 54 -1.17 -33.71 13.61
CA SER A 54 -1.93 -34.73 14.34
C SER A 54 -3.20 -35.11 13.58
N LYS A 55 -3.32 -36.38 13.19
CA LYS A 55 -4.52 -36.92 12.51
C LYS A 55 -5.57 -37.44 13.49
N VAL A 56 -5.14 -37.93 14.65
CA VAL A 56 -6.01 -38.56 15.66
C VAL A 56 -7.02 -37.57 16.24
N TYR A 57 -6.58 -36.36 16.56
CA TYR A 57 -7.41 -35.33 17.20
C TYR A 57 -7.98 -34.30 16.22
N ALA A 58 -8.02 -34.60 14.92
CA ALA A 58 -8.57 -33.69 13.91
C ALA A 58 -10.05 -33.29 14.17
N PRO A 59 -10.94 -34.19 14.65
CA PRO A 59 -12.32 -33.81 14.98
C PRO A 59 -12.41 -32.83 16.15
N GLU A 60 -11.58 -33.02 17.18
CA GLU A 60 -11.52 -32.12 18.33
C GLU A 60 -10.96 -30.74 17.93
N LEU A 61 -9.88 -30.73 17.15
CA LEU A 61 -9.31 -29.51 16.60
C LEU A 61 -10.33 -28.71 15.80
N LYS A 62 -11.16 -29.37 14.98
CA LYS A 62 -12.21 -28.72 14.19
C LYS A 62 -13.32 -28.11 15.06
N LYS A 63 -13.60 -28.68 16.23
CA LYS A 63 -14.57 -28.13 17.19
C LYS A 63 -14.02 -26.92 17.95
N LYS A 64 -12.70 -26.91 18.23
CA LYS A 64 -12.05 -25.87 19.04
C LYS A 64 -11.52 -24.69 18.23
N VAL A 65 -11.15 -24.89 16.96
CA VAL A 65 -10.65 -23.84 16.08
C VAL A 65 -11.78 -23.30 15.21
N PRO A 66 -12.36 -22.13 15.53
CA PRO A 66 -13.41 -21.54 14.71
C PRO A 66 -12.86 -21.18 13.33
N ARG A 67 -13.65 -21.48 12.28
CA ARG A 67 -13.36 -21.03 10.92
C ARG A 67 -14.28 -19.86 10.59
N PRO A 68 -13.75 -18.64 10.41
CA PRO A 68 -14.58 -17.49 10.08
C PRO A 68 -15.28 -17.71 8.74
N ARG A 69 -16.51 -17.21 8.63
CA ARG A 69 -17.22 -17.18 7.35
C ARG A 69 -16.60 -16.09 6.48
N LYS A 70 -16.03 -16.48 5.34
CA LYS A 70 -15.45 -15.54 4.38
C LYS A 70 -16.54 -15.03 3.44
N ARG A 71 -16.66 -13.71 3.33
CA ARG A 71 -17.51 -13.02 2.35
C ARG A 71 -16.63 -12.12 1.50
N PHE A 72 -17.05 -11.87 0.27
CA PHE A 72 -16.38 -10.98 -0.66
C PHE A 72 -17.37 -9.93 -1.10
N ASP A 73 -17.15 -8.70 -0.66
CA ASP A 73 -17.91 -7.54 -1.06
C ASP A 73 -17.14 -6.83 -2.16
N ILE A 74 -17.51 -7.11 -3.42
CA ILE A 74 -16.90 -6.47 -4.59
C ILE A 74 -17.62 -5.15 -4.81
N VAL A 75 -16.85 -4.06 -4.82
CA VAL A 75 -17.36 -2.70 -4.96
C VAL A 75 -16.80 -2.10 -6.25
N ASP A 76 -17.67 -1.46 -7.02
CA ASP A 76 -17.28 -0.78 -8.24
C ASP A 76 -16.40 0.45 -7.94
N ARG A 77 -15.61 0.85 -8.93
CA ARG A 77 -14.88 2.13 -8.88
C ARG A 77 -15.85 3.29 -9.00
N ARG A 78 -15.40 4.49 -8.62
CA ARG A 78 -16.14 5.73 -8.95
C ARG A 78 -16.39 5.79 -10.47
N PRO A 79 -17.61 6.12 -10.92
CA PRO A 79 -17.87 6.34 -12.34
C PRO A 79 -17.08 7.53 -12.90
N GLN A 80 -16.86 8.56 -12.08
CA GLN A 80 -16.08 9.75 -12.40
C GLN A 80 -15.25 10.15 -11.17
N ASP A 81 -14.01 10.60 -11.39
CA ASP A 81 -13.09 11.03 -10.34
C ASP A 81 -12.42 12.35 -10.73
N PRO A 82 -13.19 13.46 -10.81
CA PRO A 82 -12.65 14.74 -11.26
C PRO A 82 -11.54 15.27 -10.34
N PHE A 83 -11.58 14.94 -9.05
CA PHE A 83 -10.49 15.25 -8.12
C PHE A 83 -9.21 14.51 -8.51
N GLY A 84 -9.29 13.19 -8.72
CA GLY A 84 -8.15 12.39 -9.16
C GLY A 84 -7.61 12.84 -10.51
N ASP A 85 -8.47 13.15 -11.47
CA ASP A 85 -8.06 13.63 -12.79
C ASP A 85 -7.39 15.01 -12.73
N HIS A 86 -7.85 15.90 -11.83
CA HIS A 86 -7.21 17.19 -11.59
C HIS A 86 -5.81 17.03 -10.97
N LEU A 87 -5.63 16.11 -10.01
CA LEU A 87 -4.30 15.80 -9.47
C LEU A 87 -3.35 15.26 -10.55
N LYS A 88 -3.84 14.38 -11.44
CA LYS A 88 -3.05 13.84 -12.55
C LYS A 88 -2.62 14.95 -13.53
N PHE A 89 -3.51 15.90 -13.81
CA PHE A 89 -3.19 17.09 -14.59
C PHE A 89 -2.04 17.88 -13.96
N MET A 90 -2.11 18.17 -12.65
CA MET A 90 -1.04 18.87 -11.96
C MET A 90 0.28 18.08 -11.96
N MET A 91 0.23 16.76 -11.80
CA MET A 91 1.42 15.90 -11.89
C MET A 91 2.06 15.96 -13.27
N GLN A 92 1.26 16.02 -14.33
CA GLN A 92 1.78 16.18 -15.70
C GLN A 92 2.51 17.51 -15.88
N PHE A 93 1.97 18.62 -15.36
CA PHE A 93 2.63 19.93 -15.38
C PHE A 93 4.01 19.91 -14.69
N ILE A 94 4.14 19.14 -13.61
CA ILE A 94 5.43 18.97 -12.93
C ILE A 94 6.41 18.18 -13.81
N HIS A 95 5.97 17.10 -14.46
CA HIS A 95 6.81 16.35 -15.40
C HIS A 95 7.27 17.22 -16.58
N ASP A 96 6.37 18.03 -17.13
CA ASP A 96 6.68 18.94 -18.24
C ASP A 96 7.73 19.99 -17.80
N PHE A 97 7.59 20.52 -16.57
CA PHE A 97 8.56 21.44 -15.98
C PHE A 97 9.94 20.80 -15.75
N MET A 98 9.99 19.51 -15.42
CA MET A 98 11.24 18.76 -15.25
C MET A 98 12.00 18.55 -16.56
N ALA A 99 11.31 18.68 -17.71
CA ALA A 99 11.87 18.49 -19.05
C ALA A 99 12.71 17.20 -19.16
N LEU A 100 12.21 16.10 -18.59
CA LEU A 100 12.88 14.81 -18.64
C LEU A 100 13.02 14.38 -20.11
N GLY A 101 14.17 13.81 -20.46
CA GLY A 101 14.47 13.40 -21.84
C GLY A 101 13.45 12.40 -22.40
N PRO A 102 13.41 12.23 -23.74
CA PRO A 102 12.37 11.44 -24.42
C PRO A 102 12.32 9.96 -24.02
N ASP A 103 13.39 9.43 -23.41
CA ASP A 103 13.48 8.04 -22.94
C ASP A 103 12.81 7.81 -21.57
N PHE A 104 12.35 8.88 -20.90
CA PHE A 104 11.68 8.75 -19.60
C PHE A 104 10.21 8.35 -19.78
N SER A 105 9.91 7.09 -19.50
CA SER A 105 8.53 6.58 -19.52
C SER A 105 7.82 6.87 -18.21
N ILE A 106 6.84 7.79 -18.24
CA ILE A 106 5.97 8.07 -17.10
C ILE A 106 5.02 6.88 -16.89
N ARG A 107 5.04 6.27 -15.70
CA ARG A 107 4.06 5.25 -15.31
C ARG A 107 2.72 5.87 -14.91
N GLU A 108 1.68 5.04 -14.86
CA GLU A 108 0.35 5.43 -14.38
C GLU A 108 0.41 6.03 -12.97
N PHE A 109 -0.09 7.27 -12.84
CA PHE A 109 -0.19 7.96 -11.56
C PHE A 109 -1.19 7.28 -10.61
N GLY A 110 -0.98 7.44 -9.31
CA GLY A 110 -1.79 6.80 -8.28
C GLY A 110 -1.46 5.31 -8.08
N THR A 111 -0.23 4.90 -8.41
CA THR A 111 0.22 3.50 -8.31
C THR A 111 1.46 3.37 -7.40
N GLN A 112 1.72 2.15 -6.92
CA GLN A 112 2.92 1.89 -6.11
C GLN A 112 4.18 1.82 -6.98
N GLU A 113 4.02 1.39 -8.22
CA GLU A 113 5.06 1.35 -9.23
C GLU A 113 5.55 2.76 -9.55
N TYR A 114 4.61 3.70 -9.75
CA TYR A 114 4.97 5.10 -9.92
C TYR A 114 5.63 5.69 -8.66
N GLU A 115 5.14 5.35 -7.45
CA GLU A 115 5.78 5.78 -6.20
C GLU A 115 7.25 5.33 -6.14
N ALA A 116 7.53 4.08 -6.52
CA ALA A 116 8.89 3.55 -6.55
C ALA A 116 9.79 4.34 -7.52
N ASP A 117 9.28 4.67 -8.71
CA ASP A 117 10.04 5.43 -9.71
C ASP A 117 10.35 6.84 -9.23
N VAL A 118 9.39 7.57 -8.62
CA VAL A 118 9.67 8.93 -8.10
C VAL A 118 10.60 8.92 -6.90
N VAL A 119 10.56 7.88 -6.06
CA VAL A 119 11.53 7.72 -4.96
C VAL A 119 12.95 7.50 -5.48
N ILE A 120 13.11 6.74 -6.57
CA ILE A 120 14.41 6.58 -7.24
C ILE A 120 14.86 7.92 -7.83
N LEU A 121 13.94 8.66 -8.46
CA LEU A 121 14.22 9.94 -9.07
C LEU A 121 14.64 11.01 -8.05
N GLU A 122 13.97 11.05 -6.90
CA GLU A 122 14.34 11.90 -5.77
C GLU A 122 15.77 11.61 -5.30
N LYS A 123 16.10 10.33 -5.06
CA LYS A 123 17.44 9.90 -4.65
C LYS A 123 18.50 10.26 -5.67
N LYS A 124 18.19 10.12 -6.96
CA LYS A 124 19.07 10.53 -8.06
C LYS A 124 19.30 12.04 -8.03
N GLY A 125 18.25 12.84 -7.91
CA GLY A 125 18.35 14.30 -7.79
C GLY A 125 19.25 14.75 -6.63
N VAL A 126 19.15 14.10 -5.47
CA VAL A 126 20.03 14.36 -4.33
C VAL A 126 21.48 13.98 -4.63
N THR A 127 21.70 12.81 -5.23
CA THR A 127 23.04 12.29 -5.56
C THR A 127 23.74 13.19 -6.58
N ASP A 128 23.01 13.63 -7.61
CA ASP A 128 23.50 14.48 -8.69
C ASP A 128 23.55 15.97 -8.32
N ARG A 129 23.18 16.32 -7.07
CA ARG A 129 22.99 17.72 -6.59
C ARG A 129 22.05 18.53 -7.50
N ASN A 130 21.11 17.86 -8.15
CA ASN A 130 20.06 18.45 -8.96
C ASN A 130 18.83 18.70 -8.08
N ARG A 131 18.78 19.90 -7.49
CA ARG A 131 17.69 20.30 -6.58
C ARG A 131 16.33 20.30 -7.27
N LEU A 132 16.26 20.76 -8.52
CA LEU A 132 15.03 20.78 -9.31
C LEU A 132 14.43 19.37 -9.38
N LEU A 133 15.25 18.40 -9.80
CA LEU A 133 14.84 17.00 -9.92
C LEU A 133 14.36 16.44 -8.57
N ALA A 134 15.11 16.70 -7.50
CA ALA A 134 14.79 16.21 -6.16
C ALA A 134 13.46 16.79 -5.64
N GLN A 135 13.24 18.10 -5.77
CA GLN A 135 12.00 18.74 -5.28
C GLN A 135 10.79 18.34 -6.12
N CYS A 136 10.90 18.33 -7.45
CA CYS A 136 9.79 17.88 -8.30
C CYS A 136 9.40 16.43 -7.99
N ALA A 137 10.37 15.52 -7.85
CA ALA A 137 10.10 14.13 -7.49
C ALA A 137 9.42 13.99 -6.10
N LEU A 138 9.85 14.79 -5.12
CA LEU A 138 9.23 14.82 -3.79
C LEU A 138 7.76 15.25 -3.86
N HIS A 139 7.44 16.29 -4.64
CA HIS A 139 6.07 16.79 -4.80
C HIS A 139 5.20 15.80 -5.60
N LEU A 140 5.73 15.22 -6.68
CA LEU A 140 5.07 14.14 -7.43
C LEU A 140 4.70 12.96 -6.53
N ARG A 141 5.57 12.62 -5.57
CA ARG A 141 5.28 11.59 -4.57
C ARG A 141 4.11 11.99 -3.66
N GLN A 142 4.01 13.25 -3.21
CA GLN A 142 2.87 13.69 -2.41
C GLN A 142 1.55 13.64 -3.17
N TYR A 143 1.54 14.03 -4.45
CA TYR A 143 0.36 13.89 -5.30
C TYR A 143 -0.02 12.44 -5.55
N ASN A 144 0.96 11.56 -5.75
CA ASN A 144 0.71 10.12 -5.89
C ASN A 144 0.12 9.51 -4.61
N ASP A 145 0.64 9.89 -3.44
CA ASP A 145 0.08 9.50 -2.14
C ASP A 145 -1.38 9.96 -2.02
N ALA A 146 -1.69 11.20 -2.42
CA ALA A 146 -3.05 11.72 -2.42
C ALA A 146 -3.97 10.94 -3.37
N LEU A 147 -3.50 10.54 -4.55
CA LEU A 147 -4.26 9.66 -5.45
C LEU A 147 -4.55 8.28 -4.85
N LEU A 148 -3.57 7.68 -4.16
CA LEU A 148 -3.75 6.40 -3.46
C LEU A 148 -4.76 6.51 -2.30
N ILE A 149 -4.72 7.62 -1.56
CA ILE A 149 -5.70 7.92 -0.51
C ILE A 149 -7.07 8.13 -1.14
N ASN A 150 -7.16 8.90 -2.22
CA ASN A 150 -8.42 9.14 -2.92
C ASN A 150 -9.08 7.83 -3.40
N ASP A 151 -8.31 6.88 -3.95
CA ASP A 151 -8.86 5.57 -4.34
C ASP A 151 -9.32 4.75 -3.11
N THR A 152 -8.63 4.88 -1.98
CA THR A 152 -8.89 4.05 -0.78
C THR A 152 -10.02 4.59 0.09
N VAL A 153 -10.08 5.91 0.30
CA VAL A 153 -10.99 6.62 1.22
C VAL A 153 -11.68 7.80 0.52
N ARG A 154 -12.04 8.89 1.22
CA ARG A 154 -12.75 10.04 0.63
C ARG A 154 -11.77 11.01 -0.05
N MET A 155 -12.27 11.81 -0.98
CA MET A 155 -11.48 12.88 -1.63
C MET A 155 -11.02 13.93 -0.61
N VAL A 156 -11.88 14.29 0.36
CA VAL A 156 -11.53 15.24 1.43
C VAL A 156 -10.32 14.79 2.25
N ASP A 157 -10.14 13.48 2.45
CA ASP A 157 -8.99 12.94 3.17
C ASP A 157 -7.69 13.13 2.35
N ALA A 158 -7.76 12.91 1.03
CA ALA A 158 -6.64 13.15 0.13
C ALA A 158 -6.28 14.64 0.05
N PHE A 159 -7.29 15.52 -0.03
CA PHE A 159 -7.09 16.96 -0.04
C PHE A 159 -6.43 17.46 1.25
N ARG A 160 -6.92 17.03 2.43
CA ARG A 160 -6.35 17.40 3.74
C ARG A 160 -4.87 17.02 3.86
N VAL A 161 -4.46 15.88 3.30
CA VAL A 161 -3.04 15.48 3.30
C VAL A 161 -2.18 16.42 2.46
N LEU A 162 -2.68 16.88 1.30
CA LEU A 162 -1.98 17.87 0.48
C LEU A 162 -1.97 19.25 1.17
N GLU A 163 -3.08 19.67 1.76
CA GLU A 163 -3.20 20.93 2.50
C GLU A 163 -2.23 20.98 3.69
N ALA A 164 -2.14 19.90 4.45
CA ALA A 164 -1.17 19.76 5.53
C ALA A 164 0.28 19.80 5.00
N TYR A 165 0.56 19.19 3.85
CA TYR A 165 1.90 19.23 3.26
C TYR A 165 2.27 20.67 2.84
N TYR A 166 1.43 21.35 2.07
CA TYR A 166 1.76 22.67 1.51
C TYR A 166 1.68 23.81 2.54
N SER A 167 0.84 23.70 3.58
CA SER A 167 0.82 24.68 4.68
C SER A 167 2.18 24.79 5.37
N THR A 168 2.87 23.66 5.59
CA THR A 168 4.24 23.63 6.16
C THR A 168 5.31 24.18 5.23
N LYS A 169 5.04 24.26 3.92
CA LYS A 169 6.01 24.67 2.90
C LYS A 169 5.93 26.14 2.52
N SER A 170 4.82 26.81 2.86
CA SER A 170 4.54 28.21 2.52
C SER A 170 5.65 29.21 2.89
N SER A 171 6.42 28.93 3.94
CA SER A 171 7.54 29.79 4.42
C SER A 171 8.93 29.30 4.01
N THR A 172 9.02 28.23 3.20
CA THR A 172 10.29 27.53 2.92
C THR A 172 10.75 27.59 1.46
N ALA A 173 10.09 28.39 0.63
CA ALA A 173 10.48 28.55 -0.78
C ALA A 173 11.84 29.24 -0.91
N MET A 174 12.76 28.62 -1.64
CA MET A 174 14.15 29.07 -1.80
C MET A 174 14.49 29.50 -3.22
N ASP A 175 13.92 28.84 -4.23
CA ASP A 175 14.24 29.07 -5.64
C ASP A 175 13.01 28.98 -6.57
N GLY A 176 13.24 29.22 -7.86
CA GLY A 176 12.19 29.17 -8.89
C GLY A 176 11.42 27.86 -8.96
N THR A 177 12.05 26.72 -8.60
CA THR A 177 11.38 25.42 -8.54
C THR A 177 10.35 25.41 -7.41
N ASP A 178 10.72 25.89 -6.22
CA ASP A 178 9.79 25.93 -5.09
C ASP A 178 8.63 26.88 -5.35
N PHE A 179 8.90 28.05 -5.95
CA PHE A 179 7.85 29.00 -6.33
C PHE A 179 6.90 28.41 -7.36
N PHE A 180 7.41 27.69 -8.37
CA PHE A 180 6.57 26.98 -9.33
C PHE A 180 5.71 25.91 -8.66
N LEU A 181 6.30 25.03 -7.84
CA LEU A 181 5.58 23.93 -7.20
C LEU A 181 4.52 24.41 -6.21
N LEU A 182 4.84 25.44 -5.42
CA LEU A 182 3.91 26.05 -4.47
C LEU A 182 2.81 26.82 -5.19
N GLY A 183 3.16 27.60 -6.21
CA GLY A 183 2.22 28.35 -7.04
C GLY A 183 1.22 27.43 -7.72
N LEU A 184 1.70 26.32 -8.32
CA LEU A 184 0.84 25.31 -8.94
C LEU A 184 -0.19 24.75 -7.95
N TYR A 185 0.19 24.47 -6.70
CA TYR A 185 -0.77 24.05 -5.68
C TYR A 185 -1.77 25.16 -5.33
N GLN A 186 -1.29 26.37 -5.04
CA GLN A 186 -2.12 27.50 -4.61
C GLN A 186 -3.16 27.90 -5.66
N GLU A 187 -2.78 27.91 -6.94
CA GLU A 187 -3.68 28.22 -8.05
C GLU A 187 -4.83 27.22 -8.18
N ASN A 188 -4.60 25.97 -7.79
CA ASN A 188 -5.56 24.87 -7.92
C ASN A 188 -6.26 24.50 -6.59
N GLU A 189 -5.85 25.09 -5.47
CA GLU A 189 -6.33 24.73 -4.13
C GLU A 189 -7.86 24.90 -3.99
N VAL A 190 -8.41 25.99 -4.52
CA VAL A 190 -9.85 26.30 -4.41
C VAL A 190 -10.68 25.26 -5.17
N GLU A 191 -10.25 24.88 -6.38
CA GLU A 191 -10.96 23.88 -7.17
C GLU A 191 -10.82 22.48 -6.55
N LEU A 192 -9.62 22.11 -6.09
CA LEU A 192 -9.40 20.86 -5.35
C LEU A 192 -10.29 20.75 -4.11
N ARG A 193 -10.40 21.83 -3.32
CA ARG A 193 -11.27 21.88 -2.14
C ARG A 193 -12.74 21.68 -2.52
N LYS A 194 -13.18 22.34 -3.59
CA LYS A 194 -14.55 22.23 -4.10
C LYS A 194 -14.86 20.82 -4.60
N LEU A 195 -13.99 20.22 -5.41
CA LEU A 195 -14.14 18.85 -5.89
C LEU A 195 -14.15 17.85 -4.73
N ALA A 196 -13.29 18.05 -3.74
CA ALA A 196 -13.19 17.16 -2.59
C ALA A 196 -14.42 17.15 -1.68
N GLY A 197 -15.22 18.23 -1.70
CA GLY A 197 -16.47 18.36 -0.95
C GLY A 197 -17.73 18.06 -1.77
N ASP A 198 -17.61 17.54 -2.99
CA ASP A 198 -18.76 17.23 -3.85
C ASP A 198 -19.22 15.78 -3.64
N ASP A 199 -20.36 15.62 -2.97
CA ASP A 199 -20.94 14.33 -2.61
C ASP A 199 -21.30 13.46 -3.83
N ARG A 200 -21.41 14.05 -5.03
CA ARG A 200 -21.69 13.30 -6.27
C ARG A 200 -20.57 12.33 -6.66
N PHE A 201 -19.36 12.54 -6.15
CA PHE A 201 -18.18 11.72 -6.45
C PHE A 201 -17.66 10.97 -5.22
N GLU A 202 -18.53 10.69 -4.25
CA GLU A 202 -18.18 9.88 -3.09
C GLU A 202 -17.58 8.51 -3.46
N ASN A 203 -16.73 7.99 -2.59
CA ASN A 203 -16.11 6.68 -2.79
C ASN A 203 -17.11 5.56 -2.45
N PRO A 204 -17.53 4.72 -3.41
CA PRO A 204 -18.47 3.64 -3.13
C PRO A 204 -17.93 2.62 -2.11
N LYS A 205 -16.59 2.49 -2.00
CA LYS A 205 -15.93 1.61 -1.00
C LYS A 205 -16.27 2.05 0.43
N MET A 206 -16.38 3.36 0.67
CA MET A 206 -16.69 3.92 1.98
C MET A 206 -18.14 3.66 2.37
N GLY A 207 -19.08 3.85 1.43
CA GLY A 207 -20.49 3.51 1.64
C GLY A 207 -20.67 2.02 1.97
N LYS A 208 -20.00 1.12 1.24
CA LYS A 208 -20.06 -0.32 1.53
C LYS A 208 -19.44 -0.68 2.88
N LEU A 209 -18.31 -0.06 3.24
CA LEU A 209 -17.71 -0.24 4.55
C LEU A 209 -18.66 0.23 5.65
N GLN A 210 -19.31 1.37 5.49
CA GLN A 210 -20.28 1.91 6.45
C GLN A 210 -21.44 0.93 6.67
N SER A 211 -22.08 0.47 5.59
CA SER A 211 -23.18 -0.49 5.69
C SER A 211 -22.74 -1.77 6.40
N THR A 212 -21.53 -2.25 6.10
CA THR A 212 -20.96 -3.44 6.73
C THR A 212 -20.75 -3.24 8.23
N LEU A 213 -20.24 -2.08 8.65
CA LEU A 213 -20.02 -1.77 10.06
C LEU A 213 -21.36 -1.64 10.81
N LEU A 214 -22.33 -0.90 10.26
CA LEU A 214 -23.66 -0.78 10.85
C LEU A 214 -24.33 -2.16 11.00
N GLU A 215 -24.32 -2.98 9.95
CA GLU A 215 -24.89 -4.34 9.99
C GLU A 215 -24.27 -5.24 11.05
N GLN A 216 -22.96 -5.11 11.34
CA GLN A 216 -22.25 -5.98 12.28
C GLN A 216 -22.23 -5.46 13.73
N PHE A 217 -22.39 -4.15 13.94
CA PHE A 217 -22.28 -3.53 15.26
C PHE A 217 -23.62 -3.03 15.82
N ASP A 218 -24.65 -2.81 15.00
CA ASP A 218 -25.99 -2.40 15.47
C ASP A 218 -26.81 -3.57 16.05
N GLN A 219 -26.37 -4.82 15.87
CA GLN A 219 -27.10 -6.02 16.29
C GLN A 219 -27.08 -6.30 17.81
N GLY A 220 -26.58 -5.37 18.64
CA GLY A 220 -26.60 -5.50 20.10
C GLY A 220 -25.58 -6.50 20.69
N GLU A 221 -24.76 -7.14 19.85
CA GLU A 221 -23.62 -7.94 20.29
C GLU A 221 -22.38 -7.05 20.46
N HIS A 222 -21.55 -7.33 21.48
CA HIS A 222 -20.26 -6.66 21.67
C HIS A 222 -19.22 -7.12 20.63
N SER A 223 -19.49 -6.83 19.37
CA SER A 223 -18.63 -7.11 18.23
C SER A 223 -17.25 -6.46 18.41
N ARG A 224 -16.20 -7.15 17.99
CA ARG A 224 -14.83 -6.63 17.93
C ARG A 224 -14.30 -6.84 16.53
N GLY A 225 -13.92 -5.76 15.87
CA GLY A 225 -13.42 -5.76 14.50
C GLY A 225 -11.95 -5.31 14.41
N ILE A 226 -11.26 -5.79 13.38
CA ILE A 226 -9.96 -5.26 12.97
C ILE A 226 -10.07 -4.93 11.48
N LEU A 227 -9.81 -3.68 11.13
CA LEU A 227 -9.79 -3.21 9.74
C LEU A 227 -8.34 -3.10 9.27
N PHE A 228 -8.01 -3.80 8.19
CA PHE A 228 -6.69 -3.70 7.55
C PHE A 228 -6.77 -2.72 6.38
N SER A 229 -5.83 -1.78 6.34
CA SER A 229 -5.67 -0.83 5.24
C SER A 229 -4.26 -0.92 4.65
N LYS A 230 -4.10 -0.50 3.39
CA LYS A 230 -2.87 -0.67 2.62
C LYS A 230 -1.74 0.25 3.10
N THR A 231 -2.06 1.45 3.57
CA THR A 231 -1.07 2.46 3.97
C THR A 231 -1.36 3.03 5.35
N ARG A 232 -0.33 3.53 6.04
CA ARG A 232 -0.47 4.21 7.34
C ARG A 232 -1.35 5.45 7.25
N LYS A 233 -1.17 6.27 6.19
CA LYS A 233 -1.99 7.46 5.95
C LYS A 233 -3.46 7.09 5.80
N SER A 234 -3.77 6.08 4.99
CA SER A 234 -5.14 5.58 4.83
C SER A 234 -5.73 5.06 6.14
N THR A 235 -4.93 4.44 7.03
CA THR A 235 -5.40 4.05 8.37
C THR A 235 -5.84 5.25 9.21
N HIS A 236 -5.08 6.34 9.20
CA HIS A 236 -5.48 7.57 9.90
C HIS A 236 -6.75 8.18 9.29
N CYS A 237 -6.83 8.26 7.96
CA CYS A 237 -8.04 8.76 7.29
C CYS A 237 -9.29 7.91 7.59
N LEU A 238 -9.14 6.59 7.69
CA LEU A 238 -10.23 5.68 8.08
C LEU A 238 -10.65 5.84 9.55
N TYR A 239 -9.76 6.32 10.41
CA TYR A 239 -10.07 6.62 11.80
C TYR A 239 -10.78 7.97 11.95
N ASP A 240 -10.41 8.95 11.12
CA ASP A 240 -11.01 10.28 11.09
C ASP A 240 -12.37 10.32 10.34
N TRP A 241 -12.66 9.30 9.54
CA TRP A 241 -13.96 9.07 8.90
C TRP A 241 -14.95 8.46 9.88
#